data_AF-A0A9E3W7I1-F1
#
_entry.id   AF-A0A9E3W7I1-F1
#
_cell.length_a   1.000
_cell.length_b   1.000
_cell.length_c   1.000
_cell.angle_alpha   90.00
_cell.angle_beta   90.00
_cell.angle_gamma   90.00
#
_symmetry.space_group_name_H-M   'P 1'
#
loop_
_entity.id
_entity.type
_entity.pdbx_description
1 polymer ?
#
loop_
_entity_poly.entity_id
_entity_poly.type
_entity_poly.pdbx_seq_one_letter_code
_entity_poly.pdbx_strand_id
1 'polypeptide(L)'
;LVGAARQIQNAALLKQHRPELLVVGTGYSYLQEWLPNVAQHVVREGMIDFVGVGRMVLAYPDLPADVLEGNPLKRKLFCRTFSDCTTAPRNGLVSGCYPLDEFYKESEDAGILAELKKA
;
A
#
# COMPACT_ATOMS: atom_id res chain seq x y z
N LEU A 1 -9.60 -7.55 7.62
CA LEU A 1 -8.42 -8.28 8.14
C LEU A 1 -8.30 -9.71 7.60
N VAL A 2 -9.37 -10.53 7.60
CA VAL A 2 -9.35 -11.93 7.08
C VAL A 2 -8.76 -12.04 5.67
N GLY A 3 -9.12 -11.14 4.75
CA GLY A 3 -8.57 -11.13 3.38
C GLY A 3 -7.05 -10.91 3.32
N ALA A 4 -6.52 -10.01 4.14
CA ALA A 4 -5.08 -9.76 4.22
C ALA A 4 -4.34 -10.97 4.82
N ALA A 5 -4.87 -11.56 5.89
CA ALA A 5 -4.31 -12.78 6.48
C ALA A 5 -4.27 -13.94 5.47
N ARG A 6 -5.36 -14.14 4.72
CA ARG A 6 -5.43 -15.16 3.66
C ARG A 6 -4.41 -14.90 2.55
N GLN A 7 -4.23 -13.64 2.14
CA GLN A 7 -3.23 -13.28 1.13
C GLN A 7 -1.80 -13.58 1.61
N ILE A 8 -1.47 -13.25 2.86
CA ILE A 8 -0.17 -13.57 3.48
C ILE A 8 0.06 -15.08 3.52
N GLN A 9 -0.93 -15.86 3.97
CA GLN A 9 -0.84 -17.32 4.04
C GLN A 9 -0.64 -17.94 2.65
N ASN A 10 -1.37 -17.47 1.64
CA ASN A 10 -1.22 -17.97 0.27
C ASN A 10 0.18 -17.69 -0.28
N ALA A 11 0.73 -16.49 -0.05
CA ALA A 11 2.10 -16.16 -0.47
C ALA A 11 3.14 -17.05 0.23
N ALA A 12 2.96 -17.32 1.52
CA ALA A 12 3.81 -18.22 2.29
C ALA A 12 3.79 -19.67 1.76
N LEU A 13 2.59 -20.17 1.43
CA LEU A 13 2.46 -21.48 0.80
C LEU A 13 3.19 -21.53 -0.54
N LEU A 14 3.07 -20.50 -1.38
CA LEU A 14 3.80 -20.44 -2.65
C LEU A 14 5.32 -20.46 -2.44
N LYS A 15 5.84 -19.69 -1.48
CA LYS A 15 7.28 -19.68 -1.13
C LYS A 15 7.74 -21.04 -0.62
N GLN A 16 6.93 -21.72 0.20
CA GLN A 16 7.23 -23.08 0.67
C GLN A 16 7.32 -24.10 -0.47
N HIS A 17 6.44 -24.00 -1.47
CA HIS A 17 6.41 -24.93 -2.60
C HIS A 17 7.53 -24.68 -3.62
N ARG A 18 8.00 -23.42 -3.73
CA ARG A 18 9.03 -22.99 -4.69
C ARG A 18 10.04 -22.06 -4.01
N PRO A 19 10.86 -22.58 -3.07
CA PRO A 19 11.77 -21.75 -2.28
C PRO A 19 12.84 -21.04 -3.11
N GLU A 20 13.16 -21.56 -4.30
CA GLU A 20 14.10 -20.99 -5.26
C GLU A 20 13.60 -19.69 -5.91
N LEU A 21 12.29 -19.46 -5.91
CA LEU A 21 11.70 -18.25 -6.48
C LEU A 21 11.66 -17.14 -5.44
N LEU A 22 11.95 -15.92 -5.89
CA LEU A 22 11.74 -14.71 -5.09
C LEU A 22 10.26 -14.33 -5.09
N VAL A 23 9.69 -14.15 -3.91
CA VAL A 23 8.27 -13.86 -3.69
C VAL A 23 8.12 -12.49 -3.01
N VAL A 24 7.33 -11.62 -3.64
CA VAL A 24 6.95 -10.31 -3.07
C VAL A 24 5.54 -10.41 -2.49
N GLY A 25 5.42 -10.26 -1.18
CA GLY A 25 4.12 -10.14 -0.51
C GLY A 25 3.50 -8.77 -0.77
N THR A 26 2.21 -8.73 -1.10
CA THR A 26 1.46 -7.50 -1.38
C THR A 26 0.21 -7.40 -0.51
N GLY A 27 -0.47 -6.26 -0.53
CA GLY A 27 -1.72 -6.06 0.24
C GLY A 27 -1.53 -5.57 1.68
N TYR A 28 -0.29 -5.36 2.13
CA TYR A 28 0.01 -5.00 3.52
C TYR A 28 -0.49 -3.60 3.92
N SER A 29 -0.83 -2.72 2.97
CA SER A 29 -1.42 -1.41 3.27
C SER A 29 -2.74 -1.49 4.06
N TYR A 30 -3.45 -2.63 4.02
CA TYR A 30 -4.62 -2.88 4.87
C TYR A 30 -4.30 -3.03 6.35
N LEU A 31 -3.03 -3.22 6.71
CA LEU A 31 -2.55 -3.39 8.08
C LEU A 31 -2.18 -2.05 8.74
N GLN A 32 -2.11 -0.95 7.98
CA GLN A 32 -1.87 0.40 8.47
C GLN A 32 -0.65 0.48 9.42
N GLU A 33 -0.81 0.91 10.67
CA GLU A 33 0.28 1.00 11.66
C GLU A 33 0.96 -0.34 11.93
N TRP A 34 0.28 -1.46 11.69
CA TRP A 34 0.82 -2.80 11.93
C TRP A 34 1.61 -3.33 10.74
N LEU A 35 1.59 -2.64 9.59
CA LEU A 35 2.32 -3.02 8.39
C LEU A 35 3.79 -3.33 8.69
N PRO A 36 4.57 -2.49 9.40
CA PRO A 36 5.99 -2.75 9.63
C PRO A 36 6.23 -4.01 10.46
N ASN A 37 5.44 -4.20 11.52
CA ASN A 37 5.55 -5.34 12.42
C ASN A 37 5.25 -6.66 11.70
N VAL A 38 4.17 -6.69 10.92
CA VAL A 38 3.80 -7.88 10.14
C VAL A 38 4.81 -8.12 9.02
N ALA A 39 5.27 -7.07 8.33
CA ALA A 39 6.27 -7.16 7.28
C ALA A 39 7.59 -7.75 7.78
N GLN A 40 8.08 -7.28 8.93
CA GLN A 40 9.28 -7.82 9.55
C GLN A 40 9.12 -9.30 9.91
N HIS A 41 7.99 -9.69 10.48
CA HIS A 41 7.73 -11.08 10.85
C HIS A 41 7.75 -12.02 9.64
N VAL A 42 6.96 -11.72 8.60
CA VAL A 42 6.85 -12.62 7.43
C VAL A 42 8.16 -12.76 6.65
N VAL A 43 8.99 -11.72 6.61
CA VAL A 43 10.33 -11.78 5.98
C VAL A 43 11.29 -12.60 6.85
N ARG A 44 11.31 -12.34 8.17
CA ARG A 44 12.19 -13.06 9.11
C ARG A 44 11.90 -14.56 9.15
N GLU A 45 10.64 -14.95 9.07
CA GLU A 45 10.20 -16.35 9.07
C GLU A 45 10.30 -17.02 7.68
N GLY A 46 10.85 -16.34 6.68
CA GLY A 46 11.01 -16.90 5.33
C GLY A 46 9.69 -17.17 4.60
N MET A 47 8.59 -16.55 5.02
CA MET A 47 7.29 -16.68 4.36
C MET A 47 7.27 -15.98 3.00
N ILE A 48 8.06 -14.91 2.85
CA ILE A 48 8.27 -14.16 1.61
C ILE A 48 9.68 -13.55 1.64
N ASP A 49 10.20 -13.15 0.48
CA ASP A 49 11.51 -12.51 0.38
C ASP A 49 11.43 -10.98 0.54
N PHE A 50 10.35 -10.36 0.05
CA PHE A 50 10.15 -8.91 0.11
C PHE A 50 8.69 -8.54 0.40
N VAL A 51 8.47 -7.41 1.08
CA VAL A 51 7.14 -6.78 1.18
C VAL A 51 7.03 -5.62 0.21
N GLY A 52 6.12 -5.73 -0.74
CA GLY A 52 5.76 -4.66 -1.65
C GLY A 52 4.75 -3.70 -1.02
N VAL A 53 5.09 -2.42 -1.00
CA VAL A 53 4.21 -1.34 -0.51
C VAL A 53 3.73 -0.51 -1.69
N GLY A 54 2.44 -0.64 -2.04
CA GLY A 54 1.83 0.05 -3.18
C GLY A 54 1.14 1.36 -2.77
N ARG A 55 -0.20 1.33 -2.68
CA ARG A 55 -1.06 2.51 -2.40
C ARG A 55 -0.67 3.32 -1.17
N MET A 56 0.00 2.72 -0.19
CA MET A 56 0.51 3.45 0.98
C MET A 56 1.65 4.41 0.61
N VAL A 57 2.55 4.06 -0.31
CA VAL A 57 3.65 4.95 -0.74
C VAL A 57 3.10 6.18 -1.48
N LEU A 58 1.96 6.06 -2.16
CA LEU A 58 1.30 7.21 -2.81
C LEU A 58 0.76 8.24 -1.81
N ALA A 59 0.44 7.82 -0.59
CA ALA A 59 -0.09 8.70 0.45
C ALA A 59 0.99 9.10 1.48
N TYR A 60 1.96 8.21 1.69
CA TYR A 60 3.02 8.33 2.68
C TYR A 60 4.34 7.81 2.08
N PRO A 61 4.98 8.59 1.19
CA PRO A 61 6.19 8.16 0.49
C PRO A 61 7.37 7.91 1.44
N ASP A 62 7.47 8.67 2.53
CA ASP A 62 8.54 8.53 3.53
C ASP A 62 8.33 7.35 4.49
N LEU A 63 7.23 6.59 4.39
CA LEU A 63 6.93 5.50 5.33
C LEU A 63 8.11 4.53 5.55
N PRO A 64 8.82 4.05 4.51
CA PRO A 64 9.95 3.15 4.71
C PRO A 64 11.10 3.80 5.50
N ALA A 65 11.42 5.06 5.22
CA ALA A 65 12.46 5.80 5.94
C ALA A 65 12.06 6.01 7.40
N ASP A 66 10.84 6.48 7.65
CA ASP A 66 10.33 6.70 9.00
C ASP A 66 10.34 5.40 9.83
N VAL A 67 9.99 4.26 9.23
CA VAL A 67 10.06 2.95 9.90
C VAL A 67 11.50 2.56 10.24
N LEU A 68 12.43 2.73 9.30
CA LEU A 68 13.84 2.31 9.48
C LEU A 68 14.58 3.20 10.48
N GLU A 69 14.25 4.48 10.54
CA GLU A 69 14.82 5.45 11.48
C GLU A 69 14.17 5.38 12.87
N GLY A 70 13.07 4.64 13.02
CA GLY A 70 12.30 4.58 14.27
C GLY A 70 11.49 5.85 14.54
N ASN A 71 11.21 6.64 13.50
CA ASN A 71 10.38 7.84 13.60
C ASN A 71 8.91 7.45 13.88
N PRO A 72 8.16 8.28 14.63
CA PRO A 72 6.73 8.08 14.80
C PRO A 72 5.97 8.09 13.47
N LEU A 73 5.12 7.08 13.25
CA LEU A 73 4.35 6.98 12.01
C LEU A 73 3.27 8.08 11.90
N LYS A 74 3.26 8.79 10.78
CA LYS A 74 2.30 9.86 10.46
C LYS A 74 0.94 9.26 10.06
N ARG A 75 0.13 8.83 11.04
CA ARG A 75 -1.19 8.18 10.84
C ARG A 75 -2.12 8.91 9.86
N LYS A 76 -2.04 10.25 9.80
CA LYS A 76 -2.81 11.10 8.87
C LYS A 76 -2.54 10.81 7.39
N LEU A 77 -1.38 10.22 7.07
CA LEU A 77 -0.99 9.84 5.72
C LEU A 77 -1.32 8.37 5.38
N PHE A 78 -1.92 7.61 6.31
CA PHE A 78 -2.24 6.21 6.02
C PHE A 78 -3.31 6.08 4.94
N CYS A 79 -3.05 5.19 3.98
CA CYS A 79 -4.02 4.82 2.97
C CYS A 79 -5.29 4.27 3.61
N ARG A 80 -6.44 4.87 3.28
CA ARG A 80 -7.78 4.46 3.73
C ARG A 80 -8.62 3.85 2.61
N THR A 81 -7.97 3.37 1.55
CA THR A 81 -8.57 2.59 0.47
C THR A 81 -9.69 3.29 -0.31
N PHE A 82 -9.58 4.62 -0.48
CA PHE A 82 -10.49 5.43 -1.31
C PHE A 82 -10.54 4.98 -2.78
N SER A 83 -9.51 4.29 -3.24
CA SER A 83 -9.36 3.77 -4.60
C SER A 83 -9.21 4.82 -5.70
N ASP A 84 -9.09 6.10 -5.36
CA ASP A 84 -8.79 7.19 -6.30
C ASP A 84 -7.49 6.96 -7.08
N CYS A 85 -6.47 6.36 -6.44
CA CYS A 85 -5.24 5.90 -7.08
C CYS A 85 -5.46 4.93 -8.26
N THR A 86 -6.62 4.27 -8.32
CA THR A 86 -7.02 3.38 -9.42
C THR A 86 -8.16 3.95 -10.26
N THR A 87 -9.07 4.73 -9.68
CA THR A 87 -10.18 5.37 -10.39
C THR A 87 -9.67 6.42 -11.36
N ALA A 88 -8.71 7.24 -10.95
CA ALA A 88 -8.11 8.27 -11.79
C ALA A 88 -7.49 7.71 -13.09
N PRO A 89 -6.52 6.77 -13.03
CA PRO A 89 -5.93 6.22 -14.26
C PRO A 89 -6.91 5.42 -15.13
N ARG A 90 -7.97 4.85 -14.56
CA ARG A 90 -9.04 4.20 -15.36
C ARG A 90 -9.86 5.19 -16.18
N ASN A 91 -9.81 6.47 -15.85
CA ASN A 91 -10.45 7.56 -16.57
C ASN A 91 -9.43 8.45 -17.32
N GLY A 92 -8.19 7.98 -17.49
CA GLY A 92 -7.15 8.71 -18.23
C GLY A 92 -6.43 9.81 -17.44
N LEU A 93 -6.67 9.91 -16.12
CA LEU A 93 -6.01 10.87 -15.23
C LEU A 93 -4.74 10.27 -14.59
N VAL A 94 -3.91 11.10 -13.96
CA VAL A 94 -2.68 10.63 -13.31
C VAL A 94 -2.99 9.72 -12.11
N SER A 95 -2.15 8.71 -11.86
CA SER A 95 -2.28 7.89 -10.64
C SER A 95 -1.63 8.59 -9.45
N GLY A 96 -2.40 8.80 -8.37
CA GLY A 96 -1.92 9.44 -7.15
C GLY A 96 -2.86 9.30 -5.97
N CYS A 97 -2.56 9.99 -4.85
CA CYS A 97 -3.42 10.00 -3.67
C CYS A 97 -4.14 11.34 -3.47
N TYR A 98 -5.15 11.60 -4.29
CA TYR A 98 -6.00 12.80 -4.25
C TYR A 98 -6.56 13.19 -2.86
N PRO A 99 -6.89 12.25 -1.95
CA PRO A 99 -7.42 12.64 -0.63
C PRO A 99 -6.37 12.97 0.45
N LEU A 100 -5.10 12.60 0.26
CA LEU A 100 -4.09 12.62 1.33
C LEU A 100 -2.77 13.30 0.97
N ASP A 101 -2.45 13.36 -0.31
CA ASP A 101 -1.26 14.04 -0.82
C ASP A 101 -1.68 15.41 -1.36
N GLU A 102 -1.10 16.48 -0.82
CA GLU A 102 -1.49 17.85 -1.17
C GLU A 102 -1.21 18.18 -2.65
N PHE A 103 -0.14 17.62 -3.25
CA PHE A 103 0.15 17.84 -4.67
C PHE A 103 -1.00 17.31 -5.56
N TYR A 104 -1.50 16.11 -5.26
CA TYR A 104 -2.63 15.56 -6.01
C TYR A 104 -3.95 16.24 -5.65
N LYS A 105 -4.15 16.61 -4.38
CA LYS A 105 -5.38 17.25 -3.90
C LYS A 105 -5.61 18.63 -4.51
N GLU A 106 -4.54 19.39 -4.75
CA GLU A 106 -4.59 20.73 -5.33
C GLU A 106 -4.54 20.73 -6.87
N SER A 107 -4.38 19.56 -7.49
CA SER A 107 -4.31 19.42 -8.96
C SER A 107 -5.67 19.62 -9.65
N GLU A 108 -5.65 20.01 -10.93
CA GLU A 108 -6.85 20.07 -11.78
C GLU A 108 -7.54 18.70 -11.89
N ASP A 109 -6.75 17.62 -11.98
CA ASP A 109 -7.22 16.23 -11.99
C ASP A 109 -8.11 15.91 -10.78
N ALA A 110 -7.88 16.54 -9.61
CA ALA A 110 -8.72 16.32 -8.43
C ALA A 110 -10.16 16.77 -8.65
N GLY A 111 -10.34 17.92 -9.30
CA GLY A 111 -11.65 18.46 -9.65
C GLY A 111 -12.35 17.57 -10.69
N ILE A 112 -11.63 17.17 -11.73
CA ILE A 112 -12.15 16.27 -12.78
C ILE A 112 -12.57 14.93 -12.16
N LEU A 113 -11.71 14.33 -11.32
CA LEU A 113 -12.01 13.07 -10.65
C LEU A 113 -13.23 13.18 -9.72
N ALA A 114 -13.40 14.31 -9.03
CA ALA A 114 -14.54 14.53 -8.15
C ALA A 114 -15.87 14.54 -8.92
N GLU A 115 -15.90 15.11 -10.13
CA GLU A 115 -17.08 15.06 -11.00
C GLU A 115 -17.32 13.66 -11.58
N LEU A 116 -16.26 12.98 -12.04
CA LEU A 116 -16.36 11.61 -12.59
C LEU A 116 -16.91 10.61 -11.57
N LYS A 117 -16.63 10.78 -10.27
CA LYS A 117 -17.12 9.89 -9.20
C LYS A 117 -18.60 10.08 -8.87
N LYS A 118 -19.25 11.14 -9.36
CA LYS A 118 -20.69 11.41 -9.16
C LYS A 118 -21.56 10.78 -10.25
N ALA A 119 -20.99 10.48 -11.41
CA ALA A 119 -21.65 9.83 -12.54
C ALA A 119 -21.83 8.32 -12.28
#